data_AF-A0A0G4MR10-F1
#
_entry.id   AF-A0A0G4MR10-F1
#
_cell.length_a   1.000
_cell.length_b   1.000
_cell.length_c   1.000
_cell.angle_alpha   90.00
_cell.angle_beta   90.00
_cell.angle_gamma   90.00
#
_symmetry.space_group_name_H-M   'P 1'
#
loop_
_entity.id
_entity.type
_entity.pdbx_description
1 polymer ?
#
loop_
_entity_poly.entity_id
_entity_poly.type
_entity_poly.pdbx_seq_one_letter_code
_entity_poly.pdbx_strand_id
1 'polypeptide(L)'
;MAQMAERLERSIRNTEKGRAQHEKDQIVRLLEGLQGHDWLRIMGVSGVTESKKKSFEPARRHFIKGCQAIIDKFRQWAQEEKRRKAEKERALAEEADEEEEDDEEEEEEEEAVEDEDEEKQEIGNSEGDDDDVNASDGDPPDELDFDASIARQLREEAAARANMARSSRKRPRGASIQPETPLPPPREFKSFFKKKHERDAALNKHRRAGRRVLAWGEPVPELEVREFELPEEYLDPETMKAHARKRRRQRRGSRH
;
A
#
# COMPACT_ATOMS: atom_id res chain seq x y z
N MET A 1 -10.71 -19.21 -16.73
CA MET A 1 -9.53 -18.62 -17.40
C MET A 1 -9.75 -17.16 -17.81
N ALA A 2 -10.88 -16.78 -18.43
CA ALA A 2 -11.16 -15.38 -18.82
C ALA A 2 -11.34 -14.41 -17.64
N GLN A 3 -12.05 -14.82 -16.57
CA GLN A 3 -12.28 -13.99 -15.39
C GLN A 3 -10.99 -13.65 -14.59
N MET A 4 -9.96 -14.52 -14.66
CA MET A 4 -8.66 -14.26 -14.03
C MET A 4 -7.86 -13.19 -14.79
N ALA A 5 -7.95 -13.20 -16.13
CA ALA A 5 -7.26 -12.23 -16.97
C ALA A 5 -7.86 -10.81 -16.82
N GLU A 6 -9.19 -10.72 -16.75
CA GLU A 6 -9.89 -9.45 -16.53
C GLU A 6 -9.61 -8.85 -15.15
N ARG A 7 -9.52 -9.70 -14.11
CA ARG A 7 -9.15 -9.29 -12.74
C ARG A 7 -7.70 -8.80 -12.65
N LEU A 8 -6.78 -9.50 -13.33
CA LEU A 8 -5.38 -9.08 -13.43
C LEU A 8 -5.25 -7.72 -14.15
N GLU A 9 -6.02 -7.51 -15.22
CA GLU A 9 -6.02 -6.25 -15.98
C GLU A 9 -6.55 -5.07 -15.14
N ARG A 10 -7.60 -5.27 -14.35
CA ARG A 10 -8.10 -4.26 -13.39
C ARG A 10 -7.08 -3.95 -12.31
N SER A 11 -6.39 -4.94 -11.77
CA SER A 11 -5.32 -4.75 -10.78
C SER A 11 -4.14 -3.96 -11.36
N ILE A 12 -3.70 -4.31 -12.57
CA ILE A 12 -2.62 -3.59 -13.27
C ILE A 12 -3.02 -2.13 -13.49
N ARG A 13 -4.25 -1.88 -13.96
CA ARG A 13 -4.79 -0.52 -14.17
C ARG A 13 -4.79 0.31 -12.88
N ASN A 14 -5.14 -0.27 -11.74
CA ASN A 14 -5.13 0.43 -10.45
C ASN A 14 -3.70 0.77 -10.00
N THR A 15 -2.77 -0.19 -10.08
CA THR A 15 -1.36 0.05 -9.75
C THR A 15 -0.71 1.07 -10.68
N GLU A 16 -1.07 1.05 -11.97
CA GLU A 16 -0.56 1.98 -12.97
C GLU A 16 -1.11 3.39 -12.75
N LYS A 17 -2.37 3.53 -12.31
CA LYS A 17 -2.94 4.83 -11.90
C LYS A 17 -2.18 5.44 -10.72
N GLY A 18 -1.89 4.65 -9.69
CA GLY A 18 -1.08 5.10 -8.55
C GLY A 18 0.34 5.49 -8.95
N ARG A 19 0.95 4.70 -9.85
CA ARG A 19 2.27 4.99 -10.40
C ARG A 19 2.29 6.28 -11.24
N ALA A 20 1.35 6.43 -12.17
CA ALA A 20 1.23 7.60 -13.03
C ALA A 20 1.04 8.89 -12.22
N GLN A 21 0.27 8.83 -11.13
CA GLN A 21 0.12 9.95 -10.20
C GLN A 21 1.44 10.27 -9.48
N HIS A 22 2.15 9.25 -8.99
CA HIS A 22 3.45 9.45 -8.35
C HIS A 22 4.50 10.04 -9.31
N GLU A 23 4.49 9.62 -10.58
CA GLU A 23 5.36 10.17 -11.62
C GLU A 23 5.00 11.63 -11.94
N LYS A 24 3.70 11.95 -12.05
CA LYS A 24 3.22 13.33 -12.19
C LYS A 24 3.71 14.21 -11.03
N ASP A 25 3.53 13.76 -9.78
CA ASP A 25 3.94 14.51 -8.60
C ASP A 25 5.45 14.72 -8.53
N GLN A 26 6.23 13.70 -8.91
CA GLN A 26 7.69 13.84 -9.04
C GLN A 26 8.08 14.91 -10.06
N ILE A 27 7.43 14.94 -11.23
CA ILE A 27 7.71 15.92 -12.28
C ILE A 27 7.29 17.33 -11.85
N VAL A 28 6.18 17.48 -11.12
CA VAL A 28 5.74 18.77 -10.56
C VAL A 28 6.77 19.29 -9.54
N ARG A 29 7.22 18.47 -8.60
CA ARG A 29 8.28 18.85 -7.63
C ARG A 29 9.59 19.21 -8.33
N LEU A 30 9.94 18.48 -9.39
CA LEU A 30 11.12 18.75 -10.20
C LEU A 30 11.01 20.11 -10.89
N LEU A 31 9.85 20.42 -11.48
CA LEU A 31 9.57 21.71 -12.11
C LEU A 31 9.66 22.86 -11.10
N GLU A 32 9.04 22.72 -9.93
CA GLU A 32 9.07 23.73 -8.86
C GLU A 32 10.50 24.00 -8.40
N GLY A 33 11.29 22.95 -8.15
CA GLY A 33 12.67 23.10 -7.76
C GLY A 33 13.56 23.69 -8.87
N LEU A 34 13.30 23.36 -10.13
CA LEU A 34 13.95 23.97 -11.29
C LEU A 34 13.60 25.45 -11.44
N GLN A 35 12.40 25.88 -11.04
CA GLN A 35 11.99 27.28 -11.02
C GLN A 35 12.53 28.03 -9.78
N GLY A 36 12.79 27.32 -8.69
CA GLY A 36 13.36 27.84 -7.46
C GLY A 36 14.82 28.30 -7.55
N HIS A 37 15.36 28.69 -6.40
CA HIS A 37 16.69 29.29 -6.26
C HIS A 37 17.83 28.28 -6.45
N ASP A 38 17.61 27.01 -6.05
CA ASP A 38 18.60 25.92 -6.00
C ASP A 38 18.50 24.93 -7.18
N TRP A 39 18.07 25.40 -8.35
CA TRP A 39 17.94 24.58 -9.56
C TRP A 39 19.24 23.90 -10.02
N LEU A 40 20.40 24.47 -9.67
CA LEU A 40 21.71 23.87 -9.94
C LEU A 40 21.88 22.52 -9.21
N ARG A 41 21.41 22.42 -7.97
CA ARG A 41 21.50 21.18 -7.18
C ARG A 41 20.63 20.09 -7.76
N ILE A 42 19.46 20.46 -8.27
CA ILE A 42 18.51 19.56 -8.93
C ILE A 42 19.08 19.02 -10.24
N MET A 43 19.82 19.85 -10.98
CA MET A 43 20.58 19.40 -12.15
C MET A 43 21.89 18.67 -11.81
N GLY A 44 22.20 18.46 -10.53
CA GLY A 44 23.42 17.78 -10.07
C GLY A 44 24.70 18.61 -10.21
N VAL A 45 24.59 19.91 -10.46
CA VAL A 45 25.72 20.82 -10.65
C VAL A 45 26.01 21.55 -9.34
N SER A 46 27.05 21.13 -8.61
CA SER A 46 27.46 21.73 -7.33
C SER A 46 28.84 22.40 -7.41
N GLY A 47 29.06 23.47 -6.63
CA GLY A 47 30.35 24.18 -6.56
C GLY A 47 30.60 25.19 -7.68
N VAL A 48 29.54 25.63 -8.36
CA VAL A 48 29.64 26.56 -9.50
C VAL A 48 29.49 28.01 -9.01
N THR A 49 30.44 28.87 -9.39
CA THR A 49 30.39 30.32 -9.11
C THR A 49 29.23 30.98 -9.86
N GLU A 50 28.70 32.08 -9.33
CA GLU A 50 27.55 32.80 -9.91
C GLU A 50 27.75 33.17 -11.40
N SER A 51 28.98 33.41 -11.84
CA SER A 51 29.34 33.69 -13.23
C SER A 51 29.05 32.51 -14.19
N LYS A 52 29.27 31.27 -13.72
CA LYS A 52 29.01 30.04 -14.47
C LYS A 52 27.56 29.56 -14.33
N LYS A 53 26.77 30.12 -13.40
CA LYS A 53 25.32 29.83 -13.29
C LYS A 53 24.58 30.17 -14.59
N LYS A 54 24.94 31.28 -15.22
CA LYS A 54 24.33 31.77 -16.47
C LYS A 54 24.56 30.85 -17.67
N SER A 55 25.65 30.09 -17.71
CA SER A 55 25.88 29.14 -18.81
C SER A 55 24.94 27.93 -18.77
N PHE A 56 24.37 27.62 -17.59
CA PHE A 56 23.41 26.53 -17.43
C PHE A 56 21.95 26.96 -17.60
N GLU A 57 21.69 28.26 -17.76
CA GLU A 57 20.34 28.82 -17.98
C GLU A 57 19.64 28.24 -19.24
N PRO A 58 20.32 28.05 -20.38
CA PRO A 58 19.73 27.38 -21.55
C PRO A 58 19.30 25.93 -21.24
N ALA A 59 20.14 25.19 -20.50
CA ALA A 59 19.84 23.82 -20.10
C ALA A 59 18.64 23.78 -19.13
N ARG A 60 18.59 24.70 -18.17
CA ARG A 60 17.45 24.90 -17.26
C ARG A 60 16.15 25.12 -18.02
N ARG A 61 16.15 26.02 -19.01
CA ARG A 61 14.95 26.32 -19.83
C ARG A 61 14.48 25.10 -20.62
N HIS A 62 15.41 24.33 -21.20
CA HIS A 62 15.06 23.10 -21.91
C HIS A 62 14.40 22.08 -20.97
N PHE A 63 14.94 21.92 -19.76
CA PHE A 63 14.43 21.00 -18.77
C PHE A 63 13.04 21.41 -18.26
N ILE A 64 12.85 22.70 -17.97
CA ILE A 64 11.54 23.28 -17.61
C ILE A 64 10.50 22.99 -18.71
N LYS A 65 10.85 23.23 -19.98
CA LYS A 65 9.98 22.94 -21.12
C LYS A 65 9.61 21.45 -21.21
N GLY A 66 10.57 20.56 -20.94
CA GLY A 66 10.35 19.11 -20.88
C GLY A 66 9.35 18.71 -19.79
N CYS A 67 9.55 19.22 -18.56
CA CYS A 67 8.64 18.96 -17.44
C CYS A 67 7.23 19.51 -17.72
N GLN A 68 7.11 20.72 -18.27
CA GLN A 68 5.84 21.32 -18.65
C GLN A 68 5.11 20.48 -19.71
N ALA A 69 5.81 20.05 -20.76
CA ALA A 69 5.22 19.20 -21.80
C ALA A 69 4.68 17.86 -21.26
N ILE A 70 5.34 17.26 -20.27
CA ILE A 70 4.85 16.04 -19.64
C ILE A 70 3.62 16.31 -18.77
N ILE A 71 3.63 17.40 -17.99
CA ILE A 71 2.47 17.80 -17.18
C ILE A 71 1.26 18.10 -18.08
N ASP A 72 1.47 18.74 -19.23
CA ASP A 72 0.41 19.02 -20.19
C ASP A 72 -0.16 17.75 -20.82
N LYS A 73 0.66 16.71 -21.05
CA LYS A 73 0.15 15.38 -21.45
C LYS A 73 -0.72 14.75 -20.37
N PHE A 74 -0.34 14.85 -19.09
CA PHE A 74 -1.19 14.39 -17.99
C PHE A 74 -2.51 15.15 -17.91
N ARG A 75 -2.51 16.46 -18.21
CA ARG A 75 -3.74 17.27 -18.28
C ARG A 75 -4.65 16.85 -19.42
N GLN A 76 -4.08 16.67 -20.62
CA GLN A 76 -4.80 16.18 -21.79
C GLN A 76 -5.38 14.79 -21.51
N TRP A 77 -4.59 13.89 -20.94
CA TRP A 77 -5.05 12.55 -20.56
C TRP A 77 -6.17 12.59 -19.52
N ALA A 78 -6.10 13.45 -18.50
CA ALA A 78 -7.19 13.61 -17.53
C ALA A 78 -8.47 14.18 -18.17
N GLN A 79 -8.34 15.10 -19.13
CA GLN A 79 -9.47 15.62 -19.89
C GLN A 79 -10.08 14.55 -20.81
N GLU A 80 -9.24 13.72 -21.45
CA GLU A 80 -9.65 12.60 -22.29
C GLU A 80 -10.35 11.51 -21.46
N GLU A 81 -9.82 11.16 -20.27
CA GLU A 81 -10.46 10.23 -19.33
C GLU A 81 -11.82 10.76 -18.88
N LYS A 82 -11.91 12.06 -18.58
CA LYS A 82 -13.18 12.72 -18.23
C LYS A 82 -14.17 12.70 -19.40
N ARG A 83 -13.71 12.96 -20.64
CA ARG A 83 -14.58 12.94 -21.84
C ARG A 83 -15.11 11.53 -22.12
N ARG A 84 -14.25 10.52 -21.99
CA ARG A 84 -14.63 9.11 -22.17
C ARG A 84 -15.56 8.62 -21.05
N LYS A 85 -15.42 9.15 -19.83
CA LYS A 85 -16.35 8.87 -18.74
C LYS A 85 -17.71 9.53 -18.98
N ALA A 86 -17.72 10.79 -19.40
CA ALA A 86 -18.96 11.53 -19.68
C ALA A 86 -19.75 10.94 -20.86
N GLU A 87 -19.08 10.41 -21.89
CA GLU A 87 -19.75 9.71 -22.99
C GLU A 87 -20.42 8.41 -22.54
N LYS A 88 -19.78 7.66 -21.64
CA LYS A 88 -20.39 6.47 -21.02
C LYS A 88 -21.53 6.80 -20.07
N GLU A 89 -21.40 7.89 -19.32
CA GLU A 89 -22.44 8.37 -18.40
C GLU A 89 -23.66 8.90 -19.16
N ARG A 90 -23.43 9.56 -20.30
CA ARG A 90 -24.52 10.00 -21.19
C ARG A 90 -25.22 8.84 -21.88
N ALA A 91 -24.48 7.83 -22.33
CA ALA A 91 -25.08 6.63 -22.91
C ALA A 91 -25.87 5.82 -21.86
N LEU A 92 -25.38 5.76 -20.61
CA LEU A 92 -26.11 5.12 -19.51
C LEU A 92 -27.34 5.93 -19.07
N ALA A 93 -27.28 7.26 -19.14
CA ALA A 93 -28.42 8.12 -18.86
C ALA A 93 -29.48 8.02 -19.97
N GLU A 94 -29.07 7.91 -21.23
CA GLU A 94 -29.97 7.66 -22.37
C GLU A 94 -30.57 6.26 -22.30
N GLU A 95 -29.82 5.24 -21.87
CA GLU A 95 -30.33 3.88 -21.61
C GLU A 95 -31.25 3.83 -20.39
N ALA A 96 -31.03 4.65 -19.37
CA ALA A 96 -31.93 4.77 -18.21
C ALA A 96 -33.21 5.57 -18.53
N ASP A 97 -33.12 6.61 -19.38
CA ASP A 97 -34.30 7.31 -19.91
C ASP A 97 -35.10 6.38 -20.86
N GLU A 98 -34.44 5.50 -21.63
CA GLU A 98 -35.10 4.48 -22.46
C GLU A 98 -35.73 3.34 -21.63
N GLU A 99 -35.15 2.95 -20.48
CA GLU A 99 -35.76 2.00 -19.53
C GLU A 99 -36.93 2.63 -18.74
N GLU A 100 -36.89 3.94 -18.45
CA GLU A 100 -38.04 4.66 -17.87
C GLU A 100 -39.18 4.88 -18.90
N GLU A 101 -38.89 5.03 -20.20
CA GLU A 101 -39.92 5.06 -21.27
C GLU A 101 -40.56 3.67 -21.52
N ASP A 102 -39.85 2.55 -21.28
CA ASP A 102 -40.41 1.18 -21.41
C ASP A 102 -41.31 0.79 -20.19
N ASP A 103 -41.02 1.33 -18.99
CA ASP A 103 -41.90 1.21 -17.80
C ASP A 103 -43.15 2.14 -17.89
N GLU A 104 -43.08 3.28 -18.60
CA GLU A 104 -44.26 4.11 -18.89
C GLU A 104 -45.13 3.54 -20.04
N GLU A 105 -44.58 2.77 -20.98
CA GLU A 105 -45.34 2.06 -22.02
C GLU A 105 -46.05 0.77 -21.51
N GLU A 106 -45.60 0.14 -20.41
CA GLU A 106 -46.34 -0.96 -19.75
C GLU A 106 -47.47 -0.49 -18.81
N GLU A 107 -47.47 0.76 -18.32
CA GLU A 107 -48.58 1.32 -17.53
C GLU A 107 -49.72 1.94 -18.37
N GLU A 108 -49.53 2.19 -19.68
CA GLU A 108 -50.60 2.72 -20.55
C GLU A 108 -51.55 1.65 -21.13
N GLU A 109 -51.36 0.34 -20.88
CA GLU A 109 -52.25 -0.73 -21.40
C GLU A 109 -53.29 -1.29 -20.41
N GLU A 110 -53.35 -0.82 -19.14
CA GLU A 110 -54.33 -1.32 -18.15
C GLU A 110 -55.31 -0.28 -17.55
N GLU A 111 -55.41 0.96 -18.05
CA GLU A 111 -56.41 1.92 -17.54
C GLU A 111 -57.53 2.26 -18.55
N ALA A 112 -58.53 1.38 -18.64
CA ALA A 112 -59.84 1.73 -19.21
C ALA A 112 -60.98 0.82 -18.70
N VAL A 113 -61.39 1.00 -17.44
CA VAL A 113 -62.77 0.70 -17.00
C VAL A 113 -63.19 1.64 -15.86
N GLU A 114 -64.06 2.60 -16.22
CA GLU A 114 -64.85 3.44 -15.32
C GLU A 114 -65.79 2.57 -14.44
N ASP A 115 -65.92 2.86 -13.14
CA ASP A 115 -67.03 3.67 -12.60
C ASP A 115 -67.18 3.60 -11.06
N GLU A 116 -67.43 4.78 -10.48
CA GLU A 116 -68.32 5.13 -9.35
C GLU A 116 -68.32 4.37 -7.99
N ASP A 117 -67.92 5.13 -6.96
CA ASP A 117 -68.75 5.60 -5.82
C ASP A 117 -68.41 5.23 -4.34
N GLU A 118 -68.66 6.27 -3.53
CA GLU A 118 -69.02 6.34 -2.09
C GLU A 118 -68.03 6.13 -0.91
N GLU A 119 -67.70 7.29 -0.31
CA GLU A 119 -67.62 7.66 1.12
C GLU A 119 -67.60 6.57 2.24
N LYS A 120 -66.60 6.65 3.16
CA LYS A 120 -66.78 7.09 4.57
C LYS A 120 -65.58 6.84 5.53
N GLN A 121 -65.32 7.89 6.32
CA GLN A 121 -64.97 7.93 7.76
C GLN A 121 -63.59 7.47 8.29
N GLU A 122 -62.74 8.47 8.51
CA GLU A 122 -62.13 8.91 9.79
C GLU A 122 -62.21 7.98 11.02
N ILE A 123 -61.05 7.68 11.64
CA ILE A 123 -60.70 7.91 13.08
C ILE A 123 -59.20 7.60 13.33
N GLY A 124 -58.44 8.62 13.73
CA GLY A 124 -57.64 8.66 14.97
C GLY A 124 -56.44 7.73 15.24
N ASN A 125 -55.24 8.24 14.95
CA ASN A 125 -54.04 8.35 15.81
C ASN A 125 -53.48 7.12 16.58
N SER A 126 -52.31 6.63 16.16
CA SER A 126 -51.24 6.19 17.07
C SER A 126 -49.88 6.43 16.42
N GLU A 127 -49.03 7.20 17.10
CA GLU A 127 -47.60 7.34 16.80
C GLU A 127 -46.93 5.95 16.81
N GLY A 128 -46.15 5.69 15.76
CA GLY A 128 -45.34 4.50 15.55
C GLY A 128 -44.20 4.85 14.61
N ASP A 129 -43.10 5.28 15.22
CA ASP A 129 -41.78 5.45 14.64
C ASP A 129 -41.23 4.07 14.29
N ASP A 130 -41.09 3.75 13.00
CA ASP A 130 -40.42 2.54 12.52
C ASP A 130 -39.57 2.86 11.28
N ASP A 131 -38.39 3.40 11.56
CA ASP A 131 -37.18 3.37 10.71
C ASP A 131 -36.71 1.89 10.59
N ASP A 132 -37.30 1.12 9.66
CA ASP A 132 -36.79 -0.23 9.33
C ASP A 132 -35.72 -0.14 8.24
N VAL A 133 -34.49 0.01 8.73
CA VAL A 133 -33.24 -0.23 8.01
C VAL A 133 -33.18 -1.68 7.53
N ASN A 134 -33.65 -1.92 6.32
CA ASN A 134 -33.46 -3.18 5.62
C ASN A 134 -31.96 -3.39 5.30
N ALA A 135 -31.21 -3.89 6.28
CA ALA A 135 -29.85 -4.37 6.12
C ALA A 135 -29.87 -5.69 5.34
N SER A 136 -29.98 -5.57 4.03
CA SER A 136 -29.71 -6.65 3.09
C SER A 136 -28.26 -7.09 3.26
N ASP A 137 -28.08 -8.19 4.00
CA ASP A 137 -26.84 -8.93 4.23
C ASP A 137 -26.37 -9.55 2.91
N GLY A 138 -25.83 -8.69 2.03
CA GLY A 138 -25.14 -9.08 0.82
C GLY A 138 -23.80 -9.71 1.18
N ASP A 139 -23.79 -11.04 1.27
CA ASP A 139 -22.59 -11.87 1.38
C ASP A 139 -21.57 -11.46 0.29
N PRO A 140 -20.36 -10.98 0.64
CA PRO A 140 -19.35 -10.67 -0.35
C PRO A 140 -18.77 -11.97 -0.93
N PRO A 141 -18.51 -12.05 -2.25
CA PRO A 141 -18.02 -13.27 -2.88
C PRO A 141 -16.64 -13.67 -2.32
N ASP A 142 -16.39 -14.98 -2.22
CA ASP A 142 -15.18 -15.64 -1.69
C ASP A 142 -13.84 -15.03 -2.16
N GLU A 143 -13.35 -14.00 -1.47
CA GLU A 143 -12.00 -13.43 -1.67
C GLU A 143 -10.89 -14.18 -0.89
N LEU A 144 -11.25 -15.18 -0.08
CA LEU A 144 -10.33 -15.85 0.86
C LEU A 144 -9.40 -16.90 0.22
N ASP A 145 -9.78 -17.52 -0.90
CA ASP A 145 -8.99 -18.60 -1.50
C ASP A 145 -7.75 -18.09 -2.27
N PHE A 146 -7.82 -16.86 -2.78
CA PHE A 146 -6.70 -16.20 -3.48
C PHE A 146 -5.57 -15.81 -2.51
N ASP A 147 -5.90 -15.19 -1.38
CA ASP A 147 -4.91 -14.82 -0.35
C ASP A 147 -4.28 -16.06 0.30
N ALA A 148 -5.06 -17.14 0.45
CA ALA A 148 -4.55 -18.44 0.91
C ALA A 148 -3.54 -19.08 -0.07
N SER A 149 -3.66 -18.81 -1.37
CA SER A 149 -2.72 -19.28 -2.39
C SER A 149 -1.41 -18.49 -2.37
N ILE A 150 -1.48 -17.16 -2.26
CA ILE A 150 -0.30 -16.31 -2.10
C ILE A 150 0.43 -16.62 -0.79
N ALA A 151 -0.30 -16.82 0.30
CA ALA A 151 0.28 -17.21 1.58
C ALA A 151 0.99 -18.58 1.51
N ARG A 152 0.45 -19.54 0.74
CA ARG A 152 1.11 -20.83 0.48
C ARG A 152 2.40 -20.67 -0.31
N GLN A 153 2.37 -19.92 -1.41
CA GLN A 153 3.54 -19.67 -2.25
C GLN A 153 4.67 -18.98 -1.47
N LEU A 154 4.33 -17.96 -0.66
CA LEU A 154 5.31 -17.24 0.17
C LEU A 154 5.96 -18.14 1.23
N ARG A 155 5.18 -19.02 1.87
CA ARG A 155 5.70 -19.99 2.85
C ARG A 155 6.64 -21.01 2.21
N GLU A 156 6.31 -21.49 1.03
CA GLU A 156 7.13 -22.44 0.28
C GLU A 156 8.46 -21.81 -0.19
N GLU A 157 8.41 -20.57 -0.70
CA GLU A 157 9.61 -19.84 -1.13
C GLU A 157 10.54 -19.51 0.06
N ALA A 158 9.97 -19.13 1.20
CA ALA A 158 10.72 -18.90 2.43
C ALA A 158 11.42 -20.19 2.93
N ALA A 159 10.74 -21.33 2.88
CA ALA A 159 11.29 -22.63 3.25
C ALA A 159 12.42 -23.06 2.30
N ALA A 160 12.26 -22.88 0.99
CA ALA A 160 13.28 -23.17 -0.01
C ALA A 160 14.56 -22.33 0.20
N ARG A 161 14.41 -21.04 0.48
CA ARG A 161 15.55 -20.15 0.83
C ARG A 161 16.25 -20.58 2.11
N ALA A 162 15.50 -20.99 3.15
CA ALA A 162 16.08 -21.46 4.40
C ALA A 162 16.90 -22.74 4.21
N ASN A 163 16.45 -23.66 3.36
CA ASN A 163 17.16 -24.90 3.06
C ASN A 163 18.46 -24.68 2.27
N MET A 164 18.46 -23.74 1.30
CA MET A 164 19.68 -23.35 0.57
C MET A 164 20.73 -22.69 1.48
N ALA A 165 20.30 -21.88 2.45
CA ALA A 165 21.19 -21.24 3.42
C ALA A 165 21.84 -22.23 4.43
N ARG A 166 21.22 -23.40 4.66
CA ARG A 166 21.76 -24.47 5.52
C ARG A 166 22.80 -25.34 4.80
N SER A 167 22.75 -25.43 3.47
CA SER A 167 23.68 -26.23 2.66
C SER A 167 25.08 -25.59 2.53
N SER A 168 25.19 -24.26 2.57
CA SER A 168 26.46 -23.55 2.33
C SER A 168 27.47 -23.54 3.50
N ARG A 169 27.13 -24.15 4.66
CA ARG A 169 27.92 -24.01 5.90
C ARG A 169 28.82 -25.21 6.27
N LYS A 170 29.31 -26.00 5.31
CA LYS A 170 30.27 -27.07 5.62
C LYS A 170 31.48 -27.08 4.68
N ARG A 171 32.53 -26.36 5.08
CA ARG A 171 33.91 -26.72 4.72
C ARG A 171 34.75 -26.75 6.00
N PRO A 172 35.19 -27.92 6.49
CA PRO A 172 36.23 -27.96 7.50
C PRO A 172 37.54 -27.55 6.83
N ARG A 173 38.20 -26.50 7.34
CA ARG A 173 39.58 -26.17 6.94
C ARG A 173 40.51 -27.13 7.65
N GLY A 174 41.29 -27.88 6.89
CA GLY A 174 42.28 -28.83 7.42
C GLY A 174 43.30 -28.13 8.32
N ALA A 175 43.59 -28.76 9.46
CA ALA A 175 44.64 -28.33 10.37
C ALA A 175 45.99 -28.78 9.80
N SER A 176 46.87 -27.84 9.46
CA SER A 176 48.29 -28.15 9.24
C SER A 176 49.02 -28.11 10.58
N ILE A 177 49.67 -29.22 10.91
CA ILE A 177 50.53 -29.36 12.08
C ILE A 177 51.86 -28.68 11.72
N GLN A 178 52.20 -27.58 12.39
CA GLN A 178 53.55 -27.00 12.34
C GLN A 178 54.32 -27.42 13.60
N PRO A 179 55.65 -27.69 13.50
CA PRO A 179 56.49 -28.02 14.65
C PRO A 179 56.65 -26.82 15.61
N GLU A 180 56.69 -27.14 16.90
CA GLU A 180 56.68 -26.21 18.02
C GLU A 180 57.88 -25.26 18.01
N THR A 181 57.58 -23.96 17.95
CA THR A 181 58.55 -22.88 18.17
C THR A 181 58.55 -22.51 19.66
N PRO A 182 59.72 -22.19 20.27
CA PRO A 182 59.83 -21.97 21.71
C PRO A 182 58.99 -20.79 22.17
N LEU A 183 58.29 -21.00 23.29
CA LEU A 183 57.31 -20.08 23.87
C LEU A 183 57.92 -18.70 24.14
N PRO A 184 57.37 -17.61 23.56
CA PRO A 184 57.75 -16.26 23.95
C PRO A 184 57.31 -15.99 25.40
N PRO A 185 58.01 -15.08 26.11
CA PRO A 185 57.68 -14.74 27.50
C PRO A 185 56.22 -14.28 27.62
N PRO A 186 55.60 -14.46 28.81
CA PRO A 186 54.20 -14.12 29.04
C PRO A 186 53.99 -12.65 28.67
N ARG A 187 53.25 -12.46 27.58
CA ARG A 187 52.90 -11.13 27.10
C ARG A 187 52.03 -10.48 28.15
N GLU A 188 52.45 -9.32 28.64
CA GLU A 188 51.61 -8.47 29.48
C GLU A 188 50.23 -8.31 28.84
N PHE A 189 49.18 -8.51 29.64
CA PHE A 189 47.79 -8.45 29.18
C PHE A 189 47.39 -6.99 28.87
N LYS A 190 47.88 -6.46 27.75
CA LYS A 190 47.54 -5.11 27.26
C LYS A 190 46.22 -5.09 26.49
N SER A 191 45.80 -6.23 25.92
CA SER A 191 44.56 -6.33 25.13
C SER A 191 44.11 -7.77 24.92
N PHE A 192 42.80 -7.97 24.80
CA PHE A 192 42.18 -9.27 24.48
C PHE A 192 42.54 -9.82 23.09
N PHE A 193 42.98 -8.97 22.16
CA PHE A 193 43.28 -9.37 20.78
C PHE A 193 44.78 -9.53 20.54
N LYS A 194 45.17 -10.60 19.82
CA LYS A 194 46.57 -10.92 19.50
C LYS A 194 47.15 -9.99 18.43
N LYS A 195 46.33 -9.47 17.51
CA LYS A 195 46.76 -8.68 16.35
C LYS A 195 46.42 -7.20 16.53
N LYS A 196 47.29 -6.30 16.05
CA LYS A 196 47.09 -4.85 16.16
C LYS A 196 45.77 -4.37 15.53
N HIS A 197 45.47 -4.81 14.31
CA HIS A 197 44.25 -4.39 13.60
C HIS A 197 42.96 -4.83 14.29
N GLU A 198 42.96 -5.96 15.02
CA GLU A 198 41.81 -6.40 15.81
C GLU A 198 41.60 -5.49 17.02
N ARG A 199 42.68 -5.05 17.68
CA ARG A 199 42.62 -4.04 18.77
C ARG A 199 42.08 -2.71 18.26
N ASP A 200 42.65 -2.21 17.17
CA ASP A 200 42.25 -0.93 16.56
C ASP A 200 40.77 -1.01 16.11
N ALA A 201 40.31 -2.17 15.61
CA ALA A 201 38.92 -2.40 15.22
C ALA A 201 37.94 -2.58 16.41
N ALA A 202 38.43 -2.92 17.60
CA ALA A 202 37.63 -2.98 18.82
C ALA A 202 37.44 -1.59 19.45
N LEU A 203 38.46 -0.72 19.32
CA LEU A 203 38.40 0.67 19.78
C LEU A 203 37.55 1.57 18.88
N ASN A 204 37.46 1.26 17.58
CA ASN A 204 36.70 2.05 16.62
C ASN A 204 35.18 1.78 16.72
N LYS A 205 34.55 2.33 17.76
CA LYS A 205 33.10 2.27 18.02
C LYS A 205 32.25 2.84 16.87
N HIS A 206 32.83 3.74 16.09
CA HIS A 206 32.20 4.37 14.92
C HIS A 206 32.21 3.51 13.65
N ARG A 207 33.04 2.45 13.56
CA ARG A 207 33.03 1.54 12.39
C ARG A 207 32.09 0.35 12.56
N ARG A 208 31.64 0.07 13.79
CA ARG A 208 30.72 -1.02 14.14
C ARG A 208 29.42 -0.53 14.78
N ALA A 209 29.11 0.76 14.71
CA ALA A 209 27.75 1.19 14.94
C ALA A 209 26.96 0.70 13.72
N GLY A 210 26.35 -0.48 13.84
CA GLY A 210 25.34 -0.92 12.88
C GLY A 210 24.38 0.23 12.62
N ARG A 211 23.77 0.25 11.42
CA ARG A 211 22.83 1.29 11.01
C ARG A 211 21.81 1.49 12.15
N ARG A 212 21.94 2.59 12.91
CA ARG A 212 21.02 2.91 14.01
C ARG A 212 19.65 3.14 13.39
N VAL A 213 18.71 2.27 13.70
CA VAL A 213 17.33 2.45 13.27
C VAL A 213 16.78 3.63 14.07
N LEU A 214 16.41 4.68 13.35
CA LEU A 214 15.78 5.86 13.93
C LEU A 214 14.28 5.81 13.63
N ALA A 215 13.46 6.09 14.63
CA ALA A 215 12.05 6.36 14.48
C ALA A 215 11.77 7.74 15.08
N TRP A 216 11.15 8.64 14.31
CA TRP A 216 10.94 10.05 14.69
C TRP A 216 12.22 10.82 15.08
N GLY A 217 13.37 10.46 14.51
CA GLY A 217 14.66 11.10 14.80
C GLY A 217 15.37 10.55 16.05
N GLU A 218 14.70 9.74 16.86
CA GLU A 218 15.25 9.07 18.04
C GLU A 218 15.64 7.62 17.73
N PRO A 219 16.66 7.04 18.40
CA PRO A 219 17.01 5.63 18.23
C PRO A 219 15.89 4.73 18.75
N VAL A 220 15.49 3.74 17.95
CA VAL A 220 14.50 2.75 18.36
C VAL A 220 15.05 1.96 19.56
N PRO A 221 14.35 1.96 20.72
CA PRO A 221 14.75 1.16 21.87
C PRO A 221 14.71 -0.33 21.57
N GLU A 222 15.52 -1.11 22.29
CA GLU A 222 15.42 -2.57 22.25
C GLU A 222 14.20 -2.99 23.08
N LEU A 223 13.09 -3.29 22.40
CA LEU A 223 11.84 -3.73 23.04
C LEU A 223 11.93 -5.23 23.39
N GLU A 224 11.51 -5.58 24.60
CA GLU A 224 11.34 -6.98 25.00
C GLU A 224 10.18 -7.61 24.23
N VAL A 225 10.35 -8.88 23.84
CA VAL A 225 9.27 -9.64 23.21
C VAL A 225 8.20 -9.93 24.27
N ARG A 226 7.03 -9.30 24.11
CA ARG A 226 5.84 -9.51 24.95
C ARG A 226 4.64 -9.75 24.05
N GLU A 227 3.68 -10.54 24.51
CA GLU A 227 2.41 -10.68 23.82
C GLU A 227 1.64 -9.35 23.89
N PHE A 228 0.94 -9.02 22.81
CA PHE A 228 0.17 -7.78 22.77
C PHE A 228 -1.09 -7.95 23.62
N GLU A 229 -1.20 -7.13 24.66
CA GLU A 229 -2.40 -7.02 25.50
C GLU A 229 -3.12 -5.71 25.17
N LEU A 230 -4.43 -5.81 24.95
CA LEU A 230 -5.25 -4.64 24.69
C LEU A 230 -5.49 -3.89 26.02
N PRO A 231 -5.31 -2.56 26.07
CA PRO A 231 -5.61 -1.79 27.28
C PRO A 231 -7.05 -1.99 27.77
N GLU A 232 -7.23 -1.93 29.09
CA GLU A 232 -8.52 -2.17 29.76
C GLU A 232 -9.64 -1.23 29.27
N GLU A 233 -9.28 -0.01 28.83
CA GLU A 233 -10.20 0.96 28.25
C GLU A 233 -10.90 0.47 26.97
N TYR A 234 -10.29 -0.48 26.25
CA TYR A 234 -10.86 -1.05 25.03
C TYR A 234 -11.48 -2.45 25.25
N LEU A 235 -11.41 -2.97 26.47
CA LEU A 235 -12.02 -4.24 26.88
C LEU A 235 -13.46 -4.04 27.35
N ASP A 236 -14.25 -3.31 26.55
CA ASP A 236 -15.66 -3.08 26.85
C ASP A 236 -16.44 -4.41 26.94
N PRO A 237 -17.36 -4.55 27.91
CA PRO A 237 -18.14 -5.78 28.08
C PRO A 237 -19.00 -6.07 26.85
N GLU A 238 -19.36 -5.05 26.06
CA GLU A 238 -20.13 -5.19 24.83
C GLU A 238 -19.30 -5.71 23.66
N THR A 239 -18.08 -5.20 23.49
CA THR A 239 -17.15 -5.63 22.42
C THR A 239 -16.74 -7.09 22.64
N MET A 240 -16.54 -7.49 23.91
CA MET A 240 -16.26 -8.88 24.27
C MET A 240 -17.43 -9.82 23.96
N LYS A 241 -18.68 -9.40 24.22
CA LYS A 241 -19.88 -10.17 23.84
C LYS A 241 -20.01 -10.29 22.31
N ALA A 242 -19.78 -9.20 21.57
CA ALA A 242 -19.81 -9.20 20.11
C ALA A 242 -18.75 -10.15 19.52
N HIS A 243 -17.52 -10.08 20.02
CA HIS A 243 -16.43 -10.97 19.63
C HIS A 243 -16.75 -12.44 19.94
N ALA A 244 -17.33 -12.73 21.12
CA ALA A 244 -17.78 -14.08 21.47
C ALA A 244 -18.88 -14.61 20.53
N ARG A 245 -19.84 -13.76 20.15
CA ARG A 245 -20.87 -14.10 19.15
C ARG A 245 -20.24 -14.41 17.78
N LYS A 246 -19.30 -13.58 17.31
CA LYS A 246 -18.57 -13.80 16.06
C LYS A 246 -17.79 -15.11 16.07
N ARG A 247 -17.07 -15.42 17.16
CA ARG A 247 -16.37 -16.71 17.32
C ARG A 247 -17.32 -17.91 17.30
N ARG A 248 -18.52 -17.81 17.90
CA ARG A 248 -19.54 -18.87 17.83
C ARG A 248 -20.03 -19.08 16.40
N ARG A 249 -20.23 -18.01 15.62
CA ARG A 249 -20.63 -18.08 14.20
C ARG A 249 -19.54 -18.74 13.35
N GLN A 250 -18.28 -18.31 13.46
CA GLN A 250 -17.16 -18.90 12.72
C GLN A 250 -16.99 -20.41 13.00
N ARG A 251 -17.18 -20.84 14.25
CA ARG A 251 -17.16 -22.28 14.59
C ARG A 251 -18.32 -23.08 13.97
N ARG A 252 -19.45 -22.43 13.68
CA ARG A 252 -20.59 -23.06 12.99
C ARG A 252 -20.33 -23.14 11.48
N GLY A 253 -19.75 -22.10 10.87
CA GLY A 253 -19.40 -22.06 9.45
C GLY A 253 -18.28 -23.04 9.07
N SER A 254 -17.31 -23.27 9.95
CA SER A 254 -16.18 -24.19 9.72
C SER A 254 -16.55 -25.69 9.64
N ARG A 255 -17.83 -26.07 9.79
CA ARG A 255 -18.30 -27.47 9.74
C ARG A 255 -18.97 -27.86 8.42
N HIS A 256 -18.98 -26.97 7.42
CA HIS A 256 -19.46 -27.27 6.08
C HIS A 256 -18.28 -27.28 5.10
#